data_AF-A0A976LN64-F1
#
_entry.id   AF-A0A976LN64-F1
#
_cell.length_a   1.000
_cell.length_b   1.000
_cell.length_c   1.000
_cell.angle_alpha   90.00
_cell.angle_beta   90.00
_cell.angle_gamma   90.00
#
_symmetry.space_group_name_H-M   'P 1'
#
loop_
_entity.id
_entity.type
_entity.pdbx_description
1 polymer ?
#
loop_
_entity_poly.entity_id
_entity_poly.type
_entity_poly.pdbx_seq_one_letter_code
_entity_poly.pdbx_strand_id
1 'polypeptide(L)'
;GEGWFHDTRQMLHEINSEYVFFWIEDHICLSGASVFNGHVKEMHEADADYLMYSQFHSGAALVSLEFIEIQVTENLIIVDYTVDAHKRRLEHIKELGIDPPTFIISVLSILKIGLFRLLIRKNDPFFKRWPKNLPFDFEKTPNDTHWLPLRYAFCRNEFFASVDDDQECPANPSLISRGLYENRTSRSDLIRIRNLKVDRGAATYTGQRMARLINRLKNKLRWVRESCNKSIAYIRF
;
A
#
# COMPACT_ATOMS: atom_id res chain seq x y z
N GLY A 1 1.64 -16.66 4.30
CA GLY A 1 2.95 -16.08 3.95
C GLY A 1 3.88 -16.19 5.12
N GLU A 2 5.18 -16.33 4.88
CA GLU A 2 6.19 -16.39 5.96
C GLU A 2 6.63 -14.99 6.41
N GLY A 3 6.25 -13.95 5.65
CA GLY A 3 6.50 -12.54 5.91
C GLY A 3 6.60 -11.80 4.57
N TRP A 4 6.35 -10.49 4.57
CA TRP A 4 6.27 -9.68 3.35
C TRP A 4 7.57 -9.81 2.53
N PHE A 5 8.73 -9.54 3.15
CA PHE A 5 10.04 -9.69 2.49
C PHE A 5 10.36 -11.11 2.01
N HIS A 6 9.88 -12.13 2.72
CA HIS A 6 10.09 -13.50 2.30
C HIS A 6 9.28 -13.80 1.04
N ASP A 7 8.00 -13.48 1.06
CA ASP A 7 7.08 -13.77 -0.03
C ASP A 7 7.46 -12.92 -1.27
N THR A 8 7.84 -11.64 -1.10
CA THR A 8 8.36 -10.80 -2.17
C THR A 8 9.66 -11.34 -2.76
N ARG A 9 10.58 -11.89 -1.94
CA ARG A 9 11.81 -12.55 -2.45
C ARG A 9 11.49 -13.71 -3.37
N GLN A 10 10.46 -14.48 -3.05
CA GLN A 10 10.01 -15.56 -3.92
C GLN A 10 9.52 -15.02 -5.25
N MET A 11 8.86 -13.87 -5.31
CA MET A 11 8.38 -13.30 -6.58
C MET A 11 9.48 -12.69 -7.45
N LEU A 12 10.65 -12.34 -6.88
CA LEU A 12 11.72 -11.61 -7.60
C LEU A 12 12.24 -12.30 -8.87
N HIS A 13 12.12 -13.63 -8.97
CA HIS A 13 12.60 -14.38 -10.14
C HIS A 13 11.64 -14.29 -11.33
N GLU A 14 10.38 -13.90 -11.10
CA GLU A 14 9.38 -13.73 -12.16
C GLU A 14 9.38 -12.31 -12.73
N ILE A 15 9.99 -11.34 -12.03
CA ILE A 15 10.07 -9.94 -12.46
C ILE A 15 11.20 -9.78 -13.48
N ASN A 16 10.82 -9.55 -14.74
CA ASN A 16 11.70 -9.39 -15.90
C ASN A 16 11.74 -7.94 -16.45
N SER A 17 11.04 -7.00 -15.84
CA SER A 17 11.09 -5.59 -16.18
C SER A 17 12.36 -4.92 -15.62
N GLU A 18 12.81 -3.84 -16.28
CA GLU A 18 13.91 -3.00 -15.79
C GLU A 18 13.51 -2.15 -14.58
N TYR A 19 12.23 -1.80 -14.50
CA TYR A 19 11.65 -1.03 -13.42
C TYR A 19 10.53 -1.79 -12.71
N VAL A 20 10.39 -1.54 -11.41
CA VAL A 20 9.31 -2.05 -10.56
C VAL A 20 8.50 -0.86 -10.08
N PHE A 21 7.19 -0.90 -10.33
CA PHE A 21 6.24 0.04 -9.76
C PHE A 21 5.66 -0.56 -8.47
N PHE A 22 6.09 -0.04 -7.32
CA PHE A 22 5.52 -0.41 -6.04
C PHE A 22 4.31 0.48 -5.79
N TRP A 23 3.15 0.02 -6.24
CA TRP A 23 1.90 0.76 -6.08
C TRP A 23 1.23 0.50 -4.74
N ILE A 24 0.78 1.57 -4.08
CA ILE A 24 -0.13 1.52 -2.93
C ILE A 24 -1.53 1.92 -3.40
N GLU A 25 -2.53 1.08 -3.09
CA GLU A 25 -3.91 1.13 -3.60
C GLU A 25 -4.58 2.50 -3.48
N ASP A 26 -4.37 3.18 -2.36
CA ASP A 26 -4.98 4.46 -2.03
C ASP A 26 -4.23 5.66 -2.64
N HIS A 27 -3.23 5.44 -3.49
CA HIS A 27 -2.62 6.50 -4.28
C HIS A 27 -3.08 6.44 -5.74
N ILE A 28 -3.72 7.52 -6.20
CA ILE A 28 -4.33 7.62 -7.54
C ILE A 28 -3.46 8.42 -8.48
N CYS A 29 -3.25 7.88 -9.69
CA CYS A 29 -2.60 8.59 -10.79
C CYS A 29 -3.51 9.70 -11.31
N LEU A 30 -3.12 10.96 -11.13
CA LEU A 30 -3.91 12.12 -11.54
C LEU A 30 -3.68 12.49 -13.00
N SER A 31 -2.48 12.23 -13.52
CA SER A 31 -2.04 12.66 -14.85
C SER A 31 -2.32 11.66 -15.97
N GLY A 32 -2.84 10.47 -15.64
CA GLY A 32 -3.18 9.42 -16.59
C GLY A 32 -1.98 8.62 -17.13
N ALA A 33 -2.29 7.58 -17.91
CA ALA A 33 -1.29 6.59 -18.36
C ALA A 33 -0.23 7.15 -19.31
N SER A 34 -0.57 8.15 -20.14
CA SER A 34 0.39 8.76 -21.06
C SER A 34 1.53 9.45 -20.31
N VAL A 35 1.19 10.23 -19.29
CA VAL A 35 2.17 10.91 -18.43
C VAL A 35 2.97 9.90 -17.62
N PHE A 36 2.32 8.85 -17.09
CA PHE A 36 3.01 7.76 -16.39
C PHE A 36 4.09 7.10 -17.26
N ASN A 37 3.73 6.75 -18.50
CA ASN A 37 4.67 6.13 -19.44
C ASN A 37 5.82 7.09 -19.79
N GLY A 38 5.54 8.40 -19.89
CA GLY A 38 6.56 9.45 -20.05
C GLY A 38 7.55 9.46 -18.89
N HIS A 39 7.08 9.41 -17.64
CA HIS A 39 7.96 9.36 -16.47
C HIS A 39 8.87 8.12 -16.48
N VAL A 40 8.32 6.94 -16.74
CA VAL A 40 9.13 5.69 -16.80
C VAL A 40 10.14 5.75 -17.94
N LYS A 41 9.75 6.30 -19.10
CA LYS A 41 10.65 6.48 -20.24
C LYS A 41 11.81 7.43 -19.89
N GLU A 42 11.52 8.58 -19.29
CA GLU A 42 12.54 9.55 -18.87
C GLU A 42 13.45 8.97 -17.79
N MET A 43 12.92 8.17 -16.85
CA MET A 43 13.74 7.43 -15.90
C MET A 43 14.71 6.49 -16.60
N HIS A 44 14.24 5.71 -17.59
CA HIS A 44 15.09 4.81 -18.38
C HIS A 44 16.16 5.57 -19.16
N GLU A 45 15.79 6.64 -19.87
CA GLU A 45 16.73 7.46 -20.66
C GLU A 45 17.78 8.15 -19.79
N ALA A 46 17.41 8.56 -18.58
CA ALA A 46 18.32 9.16 -17.62
C ALA A 46 19.05 8.14 -16.73
N ASP A 47 18.82 6.83 -16.89
CA ASP A 47 19.31 5.77 -16.00
C ASP A 47 19.00 6.00 -14.51
N ALA A 48 17.84 6.57 -14.21
CA ALA A 48 17.43 6.86 -12.83
C ALA A 48 17.15 5.57 -12.04
N ASP A 49 17.60 5.53 -10.79
CA ASP A 49 17.43 4.38 -9.89
C ASP A 49 16.07 4.38 -9.20
N TYR A 50 15.53 5.57 -8.92
CA TYR A 50 14.42 5.75 -8.00
C TYR A 50 13.59 7.00 -8.35
N LEU A 51 12.27 6.88 -8.27
CA LEU A 51 11.31 7.99 -8.29
C LEU A 51 10.26 7.75 -7.19
N MET A 52 10.05 8.74 -6.33
CA MET A 52 8.86 8.76 -5.46
C MET A 52 7.70 9.37 -6.24
N TYR A 53 6.70 8.57 -6.58
CA TYR A 53 5.67 8.98 -7.54
C TYR A 53 4.53 9.80 -6.91
N SER A 54 4.43 9.80 -5.57
CA SER A 54 3.41 10.53 -4.80
C SER A 54 4.05 11.39 -3.71
N GLN A 55 3.24 11.96 -2.81
CA GLN A 55 3.68 12.89 -1.77
C GLN A 55 4.40 14.11 -2.36
N PHE A 56 3.77 14.74 -3.37
CA PHE A 56 4.33 15.95 -3.99
C PHE A 56 4.39 17.14 -3.01
N HIS A 57 3.52 17.15 -1.98
CA HIS A 57 3.45 18.17 -0.91
C HIS A 57 3.58 19.60 -1.45
N SER A 58 2.77 19.93 -2.46
CA SER A 58 2.75 21.25 -3.11
C SER A 58 4.12 21.70 -3.65
N GLY A 59 5.00 20.76 -4.02
CA GLY A 59 6.31 21.04 -4.59
C GLY A 59 7.41 21.27 -3.55
N ALA A 60 7.18 21.01 -2.26
CA ALA A 60 8.20 21.17 -1.22
C ALA A 60 9.50 20.41 -1.55
N ALA A 61 9.38 19.24 -2.16
CA ALA A 61 10.52 18.47 -2.64
C ALA A 61 11.36 19.24 -3.68
N LEU A 62 10.74 20.03 -4.56
CA LEU A 62 11.44 20.80 -5.59
C LEU A 62 12.17 22.00 -5.00
N VAL A 63 11.52 22.73 -4.09
CA VAL A 63 12.14 23.87 -3.39
C VAL A 63 13.38 23.40 -2.63
N SER A 64 13.33 22.22 -2.01
CA SER A 64 14.46 21.65 -1.28
C SER A 64 15.68 21.26 -2.13
N LEU A 65 15.61 21.40 -3.47
CA LEU A 65 16.70 21.06 -4.40
C LEU A 65 17.42 22.30 -4.96
N GLU A 66 17.01 23.53 -4.62
CA GLU A 66 17.45 24.76 -5.29
C GLU A 66 18.98 24.95 -5.35
N PHE A 67 19.73 24.44 -4.37
CA PHE A 67 21.19 24.56 -4.27
C PHE A 67 21.96 23.32 -4.76
N ILE A 68 21.26 22.31 -5.27
CA ILE A 68 21.83 21.07 -5.81
C ILE A 68 21.90 21.18 -7.34
N GLU A 69 22.96 20.66 -7.94
CA GLU A 69 23.03 20.53 -9.38
C GLU A 69 21.98 19.52 -9.86
N ILE A 70 21.20 19.93 -10.86
CA ILE A 70 20.07 19.15 -11.36
C ILE A 70 20.13 19.04 -12.88
N GLN A 71 19.65 17.90 -13.39
CA GLN A 71 19.29 17.73 -14.79
C GLN A 71 17.78 17.77 -14.91
N VAL A 72 17.24 18.63 -15.78
CA VAL A 72 15.79 18.77 -15.98
C VAL A 72 15.39 18.09 -17.29
N THR A 73 14.32 17.31 -17.25
CA THR A 73 13.66 16.71 -18.42
C THR A 73 12.27 17.32 -18.59
N GLU A 74 11.46 16.76 -19.49
CA GLU A 74 10.08 17.24 -19.69
C GLU A 74 9.26 17.09 -18.39
N ASN A 75 9.27 15.92 -17.76
CA ASN A 75 8.44 15.64 -16.59
C ASN A 75 9.22 15.51 -15.26
N LEU A 76 10.53 15.29 -15.32
CA LEU A 76 11.36 14.96 -14.15
C LEU A 76 12.49 15.97 -13.89
N ILE A 77 12.98 15.95 -12.66
CA ILE A 77 14.28 16.48 -12.25
C ILE A 77 15.12 15.30 -11.79
N ILE A 78 16.30 15.14 -12.39
CA ILE A 78 17.26 14.08 -12.09
C ILE A 78 18.40 14.67 -11.28
N VAL A 79 18.75 14.00 -10.19
CA VAL A 79 19.77 14.42 -9.23
C VAL A 79 20.67 13.24 -8.92
N ASP A 80 21.98 13.42 -9.01
CA ASP A 80 22.94 12.47 -8.43
C ASP A 80 22.96 12.69 -6.91
N TYR A 81 22.09 11.95 -6.22
CA TYR A 81 21.76 12.18 -4.83
C TYR A 81 22.77 11.48 -3.92
N THR A 82 23.84 12.19 -3.61
CA THR A 82 24.92 11.74 -2.71
C THR A 82 24.58 11.98 -1.23
N VAL A 83 25.38 11.39 -0.34
CA VAL A 83 25.28 11.66 1.12
C VAL A 83 25.42 13.16 1.41
N ASP A 84 26.33 13.86 0.72
CA ASP A 84 26.55 15.29 0.94
C ASP A 84 25.40 16.13 0.38
N ALA A 85 24.86 15.76 -0.80
CA ALA A 85 23.66 16.39 -1.35
C ALA A 85 22.46 16.21 -0.41
N HIS A 86 22.31 15.03 0.19
CA HIS A 86 21.27 14.75 1.17
C HIS A 86 21.40 15.59 2.44
N LYS A 87 22.61 15.68 3.02
CA LYS A 87 22.86 16.53 4.21
C LYS A 87 22.54 17.99 3.95
N ARG A 88 23.06 18.55 2.84
CA ARG A 88 22.79 19.93 2.44
C ARG A 88 21.28 20.19 2.23
N ARG A 89 20.56 19.21 1.68
CA ARG A 89 19.10 19.26 1.56
C ARG A 89 18.37 19.31 2.89
N LEU A 90 18.75 18.47 3.84
CA LEU A 90 18.15 18.51 5.18
C LEU A 90 18.42 19.84 5.89
N GLU A 91 19.63 20.40 5.75
CA GLU A 91 19.97 21.72 6.29
C GLU A 91 19.10 22.81 5.67
N HIS A 92 18.97 22.83 4.34
CA HIS A 92 18.17 23.83 3.64
C HIS A 92 16.67 23.73 3.96
N ILE A 93 16.12 22.52 4.03
CA ILE A 93 14.74 22.26 4.46
C ILE A 93 14.49 22.88 5.84
N LYS A 94 15.43 22.69 6.76
CA LYS A 94 15.36 23.25 8.11
C LYS A 94 15.39 24.78 8.10
N GLU A 95 16.21 25.39 7.26
CA GLU A 95 16.28 26.85 7.09
C GLU A 95 14.97 27.43 6.54
N LEU A 96 14.35 26.73 5.60
CA LEU A 96 13.06 27.10 5.00
C LEU A 96 11.86 26.87 5.93
N GLY A 97 12.04 26.12 7.02
CA GLY A 97 10.95 25.75 7.93
C GLY A 97 9.90 24.86 7.26
N ILE A 98 10.30 24.09 6.25
CA ILE A 98 9.43 23.09 5.61
C ILE A 98 9.62 21.72 6.29
N ASP A 99 8.57 20.90 6.27
CA ASP A 99 8.65 19.57 6.84
C ASP A 99 9.69 18.71 6.11
N PRO A 100 10.54 17.96 6.83
CA PRO A 100 11.54 17.13 6.21
C PRO A 100 10.91 15.96 5.47
N PRO A 101 11.55 15.44 4.40
CA PRO A 101 11.09 14.23 3.75
C PRO A 101 11.08 13.09 4.76
N THR A 102 9.99 12.34 4.79
CA THR A 102 9.85 11.18 5.68
C THR A 102 10.82 10.05 5.30
N PHE A 103 11.19 9.96 4.03
CA PHE A 103 11.98 8.86 3.49
C PHE A 103 12.97 9.29 2.38
N ILE A 104 14.11 8.61 2.32
CA ILE A 104 15.00 8.56 1.14
C ILE A 104 14.45 7.57 0.12
N ILE A 105 13.94 6.43 0.57
CA ILE A 105 13.29 5.41 -0.28
C ILE A 105 11.96 5.09 0.38
N SER A 106 10.86 5.31 -0.32
CA SER A 106 9.50 4.99 0.13
C SER A 106 8.94 3.80 -0.64
N VAL A 107 7.92 3.14 -0.09
CA VAL A 107 7.10 2.18 -0.83
C VAL A 107 6.32 2.84 -1.97
N LEU A 108 6.12 4.16 -1.95
CA LEU A 108 5.46 4.92 -3.02
C LEU A 108 6.41 5.23 -4.18
N SER A 109 6.93 4.18 -4.81
CA SER A 109 8.07 4.33 -5.73
C SER A 109 7.99 3.57 -7.05
N ILE A 110 8.67 4.14 -8.05
CA ILE A 110 9.13 3.45 -9.26
C ILE A 110 10.65 3.28 -9.12
N LEU A 111 11.14 2.05 -9.29
CA LEU A 111 12.48 1.65 -8.88
C LEU A 111 13.16 0.88 -9.99
N LYS A 112 14.45 1.09 -10.22
CA LYS A 112 15.25 0.15 -11.02
C LYS A 112 15.25 -1.21 -10.33
N ILE A 113 15.09 -2.29 -11.10
CA ILE A 113 14.98 -3.65 -10.58
C ILE A 113 16.21 -4.07 -9.76
N GLY A 114 17.39 -3.53 -10.08
CA GLY A 114 18.62 -3.72 -9.31
C GLY A 114 18.49 -3.21 -7.86
N LEU A 115 18.02 -1.97 -7.69
CA LEU A 115 17.77 -1.36 -6.39
C LEU A 115 16.69 -2.11 -5.63
N PHE A 116 15.58 -2.46 -6.28
CA PHE A 116 14.50 -3.24 -5.64
C PHE A 116 15.00 -4.59 -5.14
N ARG A 117 15.75 -5.35 -5.96
CA ARG A 117 16.34 -6.63 -5.55
C ARG A 117 17.29 -6.47 -4.37
N LEU A 118 18.08 -5.39 -4.34
CA LEU A 118 18.97 -5.08 -3.23
C LEU A 118 18.18 -4.83 -1.93
N LEU A 119 17.14 -3.99 -1.97
CA LEU A 119 16.26 -3.69 -0.83
C LEU A 119 15.59 -4.94 -0.27
N ILE A 120 15.07 -5.80 -1.15
CA ILE A 120 14.33 -7.01 -0.76
C ILE A 120 15.26 -8.10 -0.19
N ARG A 121 16.50 -8.20 -0.68
CA ARG A 121 17.46 -9.21 -0.22
C ARG A 121 18.25 -8.78 1.00
N LYS A 122 18.53 -7.49 1.14
CA LYS A 122 19.31 -6.97 2.25
C LYS A 122 18.48 -7.01 3.52
N ASN A 123 19.01 -7.63 4.57
CA ASN A 123 18.38 -7.62 5.87
C ASN A 123 18.66 -6.30 6.60
N ASP A 124 18.06 -5.22 6.10
CA ASP A 124 18.31 -3.85 6.58
C ASP A 124 16.98 -3.18 6.96
N PRO A 125 16.83 -2.68 8.20
CA PRO A 125 17.77 -2.86 9.32
C PRO A 125 17.87 -4.35 9.73
N PHE A 126 19.01 -4.70 10.34
CA PHE A 126 19.26 -6.07 10.84
C PHE A 126 18.25 -6.44 11.92
N PHE A 127 18.03 -5.52 12.87
CA PHE A 127 16.94 -5.60 13.83
C PHE A 127 15.71 -4.94 13.22
N LYS A 128 14.69 -5.76 12.95
CA LYS A 128 13.45 -5.29 12.33
C LYS A 128 12.73 -4.30 13.23
N ARG A 129 12.36 -3.16 12.65
CA ARG A 129 11.60 -2.10 13.33
C ARG A 129 10.12 -2.48 13.38
N TRP A 130 9.68 -3.29 12.42
CA TRP A 130 8.27 -3.58 12.20
C TRP A 130 7.98 -5.09 12.16
N PRO A 131 6.73 -5.48 12.43
CA PRO A 131 6.26 -6.86 12.22
C PRO A 131 6.59 -7.37 10.80
N LYS A 132 7.06 -8.61 10.71
CA LYS A 132 7.53 -9.23 9.46
C LYS A 132 6.48 -9.31 8.33
N ASN A 133 5.21 -9.15 8.65
CA ASN A 133 4.10 -9.17 7.69
C ASN A 133 3.82 -7.79 7.07
N LEU A 134 4.52 -6.74 7.50
CA LEU A 134 4.39 -5.39 6.98
C LEU A 134 5.58 -5.04 6.09
N PRO A 135 5.37 -4.19 5.06
CA PRO A 135 6.44 -3.78 4.16
C PRO A 135 7.33 -2.67 4.74
N PHE A 136 7.01 -2.11 5.91
CA PHE A 136 7.58 -0.83 6.37
C PHE A 136 9.10 -0.80 6.56
N ASP A 137 9.75 -1.95 6.77
CA ASP A 137 11.23 -2.00 6.77
C ASP A 137 11.86 -1.80 5.37
N PHE A 138 11.05 -1.78 4.31
CA PHE A 138 11.45 -1.41 2.95
C PHE A 138 11.83 0.06 2.89
N GLU A 139 11.09 0.91 3.63
CA GLU A 139 11.30 2.35 3.63
C GLU A 139 12.59 2.72 4.37
N LYS A 140 13.33 3.64 3.79
CA LYS A 140 14.61 4.15 4.29
C LYS A 140 14.41 5.58 4.74
N THR A 141 14.65 5.81 6.02
CA THR A 141 14.52 7.12 6.66
C THR A 141 15.66 8.05 6.23
N PRO A 142 15.58 9.36 6.51
CA PRO A 142 16.68 10.29 6.28
C PRO A 142 18.02 9.88 6.94
N ASN A 143 17.98 9.06 7.97
CA ASN A 143 19.19 8.59 8.66
C ASN A 143 19.85 7.37 7.97
N ASP A 144 19.13 6.68 7.08
CA ASP A 144 19.60 5.47 6.40
C ASP A 144 20.50 5.82 5.18
N THR A 145 21.47 6.73 5.38
CA THR A 145 22.32 7.32 4.34
C THR A 145 23.26 6.34 3.63
N HIS A 146 23.45 5.13 4.16
CA HIS A 146 24.25 4.05 3.53
C HIS A 146 23.61 3.48 2.26
N TRP A 147 22.38 3.90 1.94
CA TRP A 147 21.72 3.60 0.67
C TRP A 147 22.06 4.60 -0.45
N LEU A 148 22.75 5.69 -0.12
CA LEU A 148 23.23 6.67 -1.09
C LEU A 148 24.67 6.28 -1.55
N PRO A 149 25.08 6.67 -2.78
CA PRO A 149 24.38 7.53 -3.73
C PRO A 149 23.28 6.81 -4.52
N LEU A 150 22.30 7.58 -4.99
CA LEU A 150 21.26 7.14 -5.93
C LEU A 150 21.09 8.16 -7.05
N ARG A 151 20.82 7.71 -8.27
CA ARG A 151 20.36 8.60 -9.33
C ARG A 151 18.86 8.83 -9.19
N TYR A 152 18.50 9.91 -8.51
CA TYR A 152 17.16 10.15 -7.98
C TYR A 152 16.36 11.03 -8.94
N ALA A 153 15.17 10.57 -9.31
CA ALA A 153 14.20 11.34 -10.07
C ALA A 153 13.12 11.95 -9.16
N PHE A 154 12.78 13.21 -9.42
CA PHE A 154 11.71 13.96 -8.76
C PHE A 154 10.69 14.40 -9.81
N CYS A 155 9.39 14.23 -9.53
CA CYS A 155 8.34 14.76 -10.41
C CYS A 155 8.35 16.28 -10.40
N ARG A 156 8.22 16.91 -11.57
CA ARG A 156 8.07 18.37 -11.69
C ARG A 156 6.67 18.87 -11.34
N ASN A 157 5.68 18.00 -11.41
CA ASN A 157 4.28 18.28 -11.12
C ASN A 157 3.70 17.17 -10.26
N GLU A 158 2.56 17.43 -9.60
CA GLU A 158 1.84 16.38 -8.88
C GLU A 158 1.39 15.28 -9.86
N PHE A 159 1.86 14.06 -9.60
CA PHE A 159 1.64 12.90 -10.45
C PHE A 159 0.63 11.93 -9.84
N PHE A 160 0.82 11.58 -8.57
CA PHE A 160 -0.15 10.84 -7.75
C PHE A 160 -0.44 11.55 -6.45
N ALA A 161 -1.64 11.31 -5.93
CA ALA A 161 -2.04 11.76 -4.61
C ALA A 161 -2.68 10.66 -3.77
N SER A 162 -2.48 10.75 -2.46
CA SER A 162 -3.25 9.93 -1.52
C SER A 162 -4.73 10.31 -1.57
N VAL A 163 -5.54 9.29 -1.43
CA VAL A 163 -6.99 9.32 -1.38
C VAL A 163 -7.48 10.02 -0.12
N ASP A 164 -6.91 9.75 1.07
CA ASP A 164 -7.38 10.31 2.35
C ASP A 164 -6.28 10.56 3.39
N ASP A 165 -4.99 10.36 3.04
CA ASP A 165 -3.88 10.62 3.94
C ASP A 165 -3.21 11.97 3.61
N ASP A 166 -3.32 12.92 4.54
CA ASP A 166 -2.64 14.22 4.48
C ASP A 166 -1.23 14.18 5.08
N GLN A 167 -0.85 13.11 5.78
CA GLN A 167 0.46 12.92 6.42
C GLN A 167 0.88 14.05 7.37
N GLU A 168 -0.10 14.63 8.07
CA GLU A 168 0.11 15.81 8.92
C GLU A 168 0.59 17.06 8.16
N CYS A 169 0.60 17.03 6.82
CA CYS A 169 0.99 18.16 5.99
C CYS A 169 -0.08 19.27 6.04
N PRO A 170 0.28 20.50 6.44
CA PRO A 170 -0.68 21.62 6.53
C PRO A 170 -1.36 21.99 5.22
N ALA A 171 -0.76 21.60 4.08
CA ALA A 171 -1.30 21.85 2.75
C ALA A 171 -2.50 20.95 2.40
N ASN A 172 -2.86 19.98 3.25
CA ASN A 172 -3.98 19.05 3.05
C ASN A 172 -3.93 18.35 1.66
N PRO A 173 -2.84 17.61 1.35
CA PRO A 173 -2.57 17.11 0.00
C PRO A 173 -3.48 15.97 -0.46
N SER A 174 -4.27 15.35 0.41
CA SER A 174 -5.15 14.23 0.03
C SER A 174 -6.30 14.69 -0.87
N LEU A 175 -6.86 13.75 -1.64
CA LEU A 175 -7.96 14.07 -2.54
C LEU A 175 -9.27 14.36 -1.80
N ILE A 176 -9.52 13.74 -0.64
CA ILE A 176 -10.66 14.11 0.21
C ILE A 176 -10.52 15.54 0.69
N SER A 177 -9.38 15.90 1.28
CA SER A 177 -9.23 17.20 1.92
C SER A 177 -9.26 18.35 0.91
N ARG A 178 -8.90 18.07 -0.35
CA ARG A 178 -9.07 18.99 -1.49
C ARG A 178 -10.48 19.00 -2.09
N GLY A 179 -11.40 18.14 -1.65
CA GLY A 179 -12.72 17.98 -2.25
C GLY A 179 -12.72 17.38 -3.66
N LEU A 180 -11.61 16.75 -4.08
CA LEU A 180 -11.43 16.17 -5.42
C LEU A 180 -11.82 14.69 -5.50
N TYR A 181 -12.22 14.10 -4.38
CA TYR A 181 -12.71 12.72 -4.32
C TYR A 181 -14.05 12.65 -3.58
N GLU A 182 -15.11 12.93 -4.31
CA GLU A 182 -16.48 12.94 -3.82
C GLU A 182 -17.07 11.52 -3.66
N ASN A 183 -18.23 11.41 -3.01
CA ASN A 183 -19.06 10.18 -2.92
C ASN A 183 -18.46 9.00 -2.15
N ARG A 184 -17.83 9.26 -1.00
CA ARG A 184 -17.48 8.19 -0.08
C ARG A 184 -18.64 7.88 0.86
N THR A 185 -18.91 6.59 0.99
CA THR A 185 -19.60 6.08 2.17
C THR A 185 -18.74 6.47 3.37
N SER A 186 -19.26 7.32 4.26
CA SER A 186 -18.50 7.77 5.44
C SER A 186 -17.97 6.56 6.22
N ARG A 187 -16.87 6.71 6.99
CA ARG A 187 -16.35 5.60 7.80
C ARG A 187 -17.43 5.05 8.75
N SER A 188 -18.28 5.91 9.29
CA SER A 188 -19.45 5.53 10.07
C SER A 188 -20.46 4.71 9.25
N ASP A 189 -20.76 5.11 8.02
CA ASP A 189 -21.62 4.33 7.12
C ASP A 189 -20.99 2.99 6.72
N LEU A 190 -19.68 2.91 6.49
CA LEU A 190 -18.97 1.66 6.21
C LEU A 190 -19.02 0.70 7.40
N ILE A 191 -18.82 1.22 8.62
CA ILE A 191 -18.99 0.46 9.86
C ILE A 191 -20.44 -0.02 9.99
N ARG A 192 -21.42 0.86 9.72
CA ARG A 192 -22.85 0.50 9.73
C ARG A 192 -23.14 -0.64 8.75
N ILE A 193 -22.67 -0.54 7.50
CA ILE A 193 -22.85 -1.57 6.46
C ILE A 193 -22.17 -2.88 6.87
N ARG A 194 -20.96 -2.82 7.46
CA ARG A 194 -20.23 -3.98 7.95
C ARG A 194 -20.99 -4.70 9.05
N ASN A 195 -21.49 -3.96 10.04
CA ASN A 195 -22.26 -4.51 11.14
C ASN A 195 -23.58 -5.12 10.65
N LEU A 196 -24.30 -4.43 9.74
CA LEU A 196 -25.52 -4.96 9.12
C LEU A 196 -25.27 -6.26 8.34
N LYS A 197 -24.11 -6.42 7.69
CA LYS A 197 -23.73 -7.67 7.01
C LYS A 197 -23.42 -8.79 8.00
N VAL A 198 -22.78 -8.49 9.13
CA VAL A 198 -22.51 -9.46 10.22
C VAL A 198 -23.82 -9.97 10.82
N ASP A 199 -24.78 -9.08 11.08
CA ASP A 199 -26.09 -9.47 11.62
C ASP A 199 -26.89 -10.35 10.66
N ARG A 200 -26.84 -10.07 9.35
CA ARG A 200 -27.45 -10.94 8.33
C ARG A 200 -26.80 -12.32 8.25
N GLY A 201 -25.47 -12.40 8.42
CA GLY A 201 -24.73 -13.66 8.49
C GLY A 201 -25.06 -14.49 9.73
N ALA A 202 -25.21 -13.83 10.88
CA ALA A 202 -25.64 -14.45 12.13
C ALA A 202 -27.09 -14.95 12.04
N ALA A 203 -28.00 -14.18 11.43
CA ALA A 203 -29.39 -14.59 11.23
C ALA A 203 -29.50 -15.81 10.29
N THR A 204 -28.73 -15.85 9.20
CA THR A 204 -28.69 -17.00 8.29
C THR A 204 -28.09 -18.25 8.95
N TYR A 205 -27.03 -18.11 9.76
CA TYR A 205 -26.45 -19.22 10.50
C TYR A 205 -27.41 -19.81 11.54
N THR A 206 -28.09 -18.96 12.31
CA THR A 206 -29.07 -19.39 13.33
C THR A 206 -30.28 -20.07 12.67
N GLY A 207 -30.77 -19.52 11.55
CA GLY A 207 -31.85 -20.14 10.76
C GLY A 207 -31.47 -21.51 10.21
N GLN A 208 -30.26 -21.67 9.66
CA GLN A 208 -29.75 -22.97 9.19
C GLN A 208 -29.57 -23.98 10.32
N ARG A 209 -29.17 -23.54 11.52
CA ARG A 209 -29.00 -24.41 12.69
C ARG A 209 -30.35 -24.87 13.25
N MET A 210 -31.35 -23.99 13.29
CA MET A 210 -32.73 -24.34 13.65
C MET A 210 -33.37 -25.29 12.65
N ALA A 211 -33.19 -25.07 11.34
CA ALA A 211 -33.68 -25.98 10.30
C ALA A 211 -33.07 -27.38 10.45
N ARG A 212 -31.76 -27.48 10.75
CA ARG A 212 -31.08 -28.75 11.04
C ARG A 212 -31.63 -29.44 12.29
N LEU A 213 -31.91 -28.69 13.36
CA LEU A 213 -32.48 -29.24 14.60
C LEU A 213 -33.90 -29.77 14.38
N ILE A 214 -34.74 -29.01 13.67
CA ILE A 214 -36.11 -29.40 13.32
C ILE A 214 -36.09 -30.68 12.47
N ASN A 215 -35.21 -30.80 11.49
CA ASN A 215 -35.08 -32.02 10.70
C ASN A 215 -34.63 -33.23 11.53
N ARG A 216 -33.69 -33.04 12.48
CA ARG A 216 -33.30 -34.12 13.41
C ARG A 216 -34.47 -34.58 14.28
N LEU A 217 -35.25 -33.65 14.82
CA LEU A 217 -36.43 -33.96 15.63
C LEU A 217 -37.51 -34.67 14.81
N LYS A 218 -37.79 -34.21 13.59
CA LYS A 218 -38.73 -34.87 12.66
C LYS A 218 -38.30 -36.31 12.34
N ASN A 219 -37.01 -36.53 12.10
CA ASN A 219 -36.48 -37.87 11.83
C ASN A 219 -36.55 -38.77 13.08
N LYS A 220 -36.27 -38.24 14.27
CA LYS A 220 -36.39 -38.99 15.52
C LYS A 220 -37.84 -39.36 15.82
N LEU A 221 -38.78 -38.44 15.62
CA LEU A 221 -40.22 -38.70 15.76
C LEU A 221 -40.73 -39.74 14.73
N ARG A 222 -40.24 -39.67 13.49
CA ARG A 222 -40.55 -40.68 12.46
C ARG A 222 -40.07 -42.06 12.91
N TRP A 223 -38.83 -42.17 13.40
CA TRP A 223 -38.27 -43.43 13.90
C TRP A 223 -39.04 -43.99 15.10
N VAL A 224 -39.45 -43.14 16.05
CA VAL A 224 -40.31 -43.57 17.18
C VAL A 224 -41.66 -44.08 16.68
N ARG A 225 -42.29 -43.38 15.72
CA ARG A 225 -43.58 -43.80 15.15
C ARG A 225 -43.48 -45.14 14.41
N GLU A 226 -42.42 -45.34 13.64
CA GLU A 226 -42.15 -46.61 12.94
C GLU A 226 -41.85 -47.75 13.93
N SER A 227 -41.12 -47.46 15.01
CA SER A 227 -40.79 -48.44 16.05
C SER A 227 -42.03 -48.85 16.86
N CYS A 228 -42.90 -47.91 17.25
CA CYS A 228 -44.16 -48.22 17.93
C CYS A 228 -45.14 -49.00 17.04
N ASN A 229 -45.21 -48.67 15.74
CA ASN A 229 -46.04 -49.44 14.80
C ASN A 229 -45.55 -50.88 14.63
N LYS A 230 -44.23 -51.12 14.69
CA LYS A 230 -43.67 -52.48 14.69
C LYS A 230 -44.01 -53.23 15.98
N SER A 231 -43.98 -52.57 17.15
CA SER A 231 -44.34 -53.22 18.43
C SER A 231 -45.82 -53.61 18.53
N ILE A 232 -46.74 -52.85 17.92
CA ILE A 232 -48.17 -53.18 17.89
C ILE A 232 -48.47 -54.37 16.97
N ALA A 233 -47.66 -54.60 15.93
CA ALA A 233 -47.79 -55.76 15.06
C ALA A 233 -47.39 -57.09 15.74
N TYR A 234 -46.66 -57.06 16.85
CA TYR A 234 -46.23 -58.26 17.60
C TYR A 234 -47.16 -58.63 18.78
N ILE A 235 -48.25 -57.89 19.03
CA ILE A 235 -49.22 -58.15 20.11
C ILE A 235 -50.57 -58.67 19.55
N ARG A 236 -50.62 -59.02 18.25
CA ARG A 236 -51.74 -59.79 17.66
C ARG A 236 -51.28 -61.20 17.29
N PHE A 237 -51.18 -62.06 18.29
CA PHE A 237 -51.38 -63.50 18.20
C PHE A 237 -52.30 -63.91 19.34
#